data_AF-A0A816BRB6-F1
#
_entry.id   AF-A0A816BRB6-F1
#
_cell.length_a   1.000
_cell.length_b   1.000
_cell.length_c   1.000
_cell.angle_alpha   90.00
_cell.angle_beta   90.00
_cell.angle_gamma   90.00
#
_symmetry.space_group_name_H-M   'P 1'
#
loop_
_entity.id
_entity.type
_entity.pdbx_description
1 polymer ?
#
loop_
_entity_poly.entity_id
_entity_poly.type
_entity_poly.pdbx_seq_one_letter_code
_entity_poly.pdbx_strand_id
1 'polypeptide(L)'
;DHVKSADGVHFKSADGDLVKSADGDLVKFGDGDHVKSADVEHVKSADGGRNRSADGDQVKFADGDHVKSPYGDHSQSGDGDHVQSRDGGHIQSGDGDHAQSAEGDRDKSADVDHVKSADVEHVKSAGGGRNRSADGDQVKFADG
;
A
#
# COMPACT_ATOMS: atom_id res chain seq x y z
N ASP A 1 12.09 -9.17 -17.82
CA ASP A 1 13.21 -9.98 -17.30
C ASP A 1 12.97 -10.47 -15.87
N HIS A 2 13.95 -11.14 -15.25
CA HIS A 2 13.87 -11.66 -13.88
C HIS A 2 15.06 -11.18 -13.07
N VAL A 3 14.81 -10.48 -11.97
CA VAL A 3 15.87 -9.94 -11.13
C VAL A 3 15.72 -10.48 -9.71
N LYS A 4 16.85 -10.94 -9.15
CA LYS A 4 16.92 -11.52 -7.80
C LYS A 4 18.11 -10.92 -7.08
N SER A 5 17.87 -10.39 -5.88
CA SER A 5 18.91 -10.00 -4.95
C SER A 5 18.63 -10.59 -3.58
N ALA A 6 19.70 -10.90 -2.84
CA ALA A 6 19.60 -11.32 -1.44
C ALA A 6 19.81 -10.11 -0.52
N ASP A 7 20.80 -9.27 -0.81
CA ASP A 7 21.13 -8.08 -0.03
C ASP A 7 21.46 -6.91 -0.96
N GLY A 8 20.94 -5.73 -0.69
CA GLY A 8 21.34 -4.52 -1.40
C GLY A 8 20.60 -3.26 -0.96
N VAL A 9 21.33 -2.17 -0.82
CA VAL A 9 20.77 -0.86 -0.41
C VAL A 9 19.81 -0.27 -1.44
N HIS A 10 20.00 -0.54 -2.73
CA HIS A 10 19.18 0.04 -3.80
C HIS A 10 18.95 -0.94 -4.95
N PHE A 11 17.67 -1.18 -5.25
CA PHE A 11 17.24 -2.03 -6.32
C PHE A 11 16.42 -1.25 -7.35
N LYS A 12 16.71 -1.47 -8.64
CA LYS A 12 15.98 -0.87 -9.77
C LYS A 12 15.69 -1.93 -10.83
N SER A 13 14.46 -1.93 -11.30
CA SER A 13 13.92 -2.84 -12.31
C SER A 13 13.34 -2.04 -13.49
N ALA A 14 13.24 -2.67 -14.66
CA ALA A 14 12.58 -2.10 -15.83
C ALA A 14 11.18 -2.69 -16.00
N ASP A 15 10.31 -2.01 -16.75
CA ASP A 15 8.91 -2.39 -16.91
C ASP A 15 8.70 -3.86 -17.33
N GLY A 16 7.74 -4.52 -16.69
CA GLY A 16 7.35 -5.92 -16.90
C GLY A 16 8.25 -6.97 -16.23
N ASP A 17 9.08 -6.58 -15.27
CA ASP A 17 10.03 -7.45 -14.57
C ASP A 17 9.42 -8.19 -13.38
N LEU A 18 9.97 -9.38 -13.10
CA LEU A 18 9.77 -10.07 -11.83
C LEU A 18 10.94 -9.81 -10.90
N VAL A 19 10.69 -9.07 -9.81
CA VAL A 19 11.67 -8.70 -8.80
C VAL A 19 11.50 -9.55 -7.54
N LYS A 20 12.60 -10.10 -7.05
CA LYS A 20 12.66 -10.74 -5.73
C LYS A 20 13.83 -10.19 -4.93
N SER A 21 13.54 -9.59 -3.78
CA SER A 21 14.54 -9.16 -2.80
C SER A 21 14.28 -9.84 -1.46
N ALA A 22 15.33 -10.21 -0.73
CA ALA A 22 15.18 -10.60 0.67
C ALA A 22 15.26 -9.34 1.54
N ASP A 23 16.37 -8.59 1.44
CA ASP A 23 16.61 -7.37 2.22
C ASP A 23 17.02 -6.18 1.33
N GLY A 24 16.60 -4.97 1.71
CA GLY A 24 17.17 -3.75 1.13
C GLY A 24 16.50 -2.42 1.49
N ASP A 25 17.27 -1.34 1.50
CA ASP A 25 16.75 -0.02 1.92
C ASP A 25 15.74 0.57 0.91
N LEU A 26 15.89 0.30 -0.40
CA LEU A 26 15.04 0.91 -1.41
C LEU A 26 14.86 0.04 -2.65
N VAL A 27 13.60 -0.29 -2.96
CA VAL A 27 13.20 -1.00 -4.18
C VAL A 27 12.38 -0.08 -5.07
N LYS A 28 12.85 0.13 -6.30
CA LYS A 28 12.13 0.85 -7.35
C LYS A 28 11.86 -0.09 -8.52
N PHE A 29 10.64 -0.07 -9.00
CA PHE A 29 10.21 -0.91 -10.11
C PHE A 29 9.28 -0.11 -11.03
N GLY A 30 9.22 -0.56 -12.28
CA GLY A 30 8.51 0.09 -13.36
C GLY A 30 7.13 -0.49 -13.57
N ASP A 31 6.52 -0.11 -14.68
CA ASP A 31 5.12 -0.40 -14.94
C ASP A 31 4.90 -1.89 -15.23
N GLY A 32 3.86 -2.45 -14.64
CA GLY A 32 3.49 -3.86 -14.76
C GLY A 32 4.41 -4.82 -14.00
N ASP A 33 5.32 -4.33 -13.16
CA ASP A 33 6.26 -5.18 -12.42
C ASP A 33 5.57 -5.98 -11.33
N HIS A 34 6.13 -7.16 -11.06
CA HIS A 34 5.73 -8.00 -9.94
C HIS A 34 6.88 -8.10 -8.94
N VAL A 35 6.68 -7.55 -7.75
CA VAL A 35 7.72 -7.45 -6.72
C VAL A 35 7.34 -8.30 -5.51
N LYS A 36 8.32 -9.08 -5.04
CA LYS A 36 8.27 -9.78 -3.76
C LYS A 36 9.48 -9.41 -2.92
N SER A 37 9.23 -8.80 -1.77
CA SER A 37 10.25 -8.41 -0.81
C SER A 37 9.94 -9.04 0.55
N ALA A 38 10.98 -9.39 1.32
CA ALA A 38 10.78 -9.82 2.70
C ALA A 38 10.89 -8.63 3.64
N ASP A 39 11.98 -7.86 3.57
CA ASP A 39 12.23 -6.74 4.47
C ASP A 39 12.81 -5.55 3.69
N VAL A 40 12.07 -4.44 3.63
CA VAL A 40 12.45 -3.27 2.81
C VAL A 40 11.98 -1.97 3.44
N GLU A 41 12.88 -1.04 3.71
CA GLU A 41 12.50 0.26 4.28
C GLU A 41 11.63 1.07 3.31
N HIS A 42 11.97 1.06 2.02
CA HIS A 42 11.25 1.84 1.02
C HIS A 42 10.94 1.07 -0.26
N VAL A 43 9.70 1.21 -0.72
CA VAL A 43 9.21 0.63 -1.97
C VAL A 43 8.54 1.71 -2.80
N LYS A 44 8.90 1.80 -4.09
CA LYS A 44 8.28 2.73 -5.05
C LYS A 44 7.93 2.05 -6.37
N SER A 45 6.69 2.23 -6.80
CA SER A 45 6.16 1.86 -8.12
C SER A 45 5.83 3.11 -8.94
N ALA A 46 5.77 2.97 -10.27
CA ALA A 46 5.53 4.07 -11.21
C ALA A 46 4.11 4.08 -11.80
N ASP A 47 3.53 2.95 -12.17
CA ASP A 47 2.14 2.78 -12.62
C ASP A 47 1.81 1.30 -12.86
N GLY A 48 0.81 0.75 -12.16
CA GLY A 48 0.35 -0.61 -12.36
C GLY A 48 1.36 -1.70 -11.99
N GLY A 49 0.90 -2.72 -11.26
CA GLY A 49 1.84 -3.72 -10.76
C GLY A 49 1.30 -4.47 -9.58
N ARG A 50 2.13 -5.40 -9.07
CA ARG A 50 1.81 -6.12 -7.83
C ARG A 50 3.01 -6.13 -6.91
N ASN A 51 2.81 -5.56 -5.74
CA ASN A 51 3.78 -5.62 -4.67
C ASN A 51 3.31 -6.52 -3.54
N ARG A 52 4.19 -7.41 -3.10
CA ARG A 52 4.04 -8.12 -1.84
C ARG A 52 5.30 -7.92 -1.01
N SER A 53 5.18 -7.15 0.05
CA SER A 53 6.19 -7.09 1.10
C SER A 53 5.74 -7.92 2.30
N ALA A 54 6.68 -8.46 3.08
CA ALA A 54 6.36 -9.00 4.40
C ALA A 54 6.53 -7.93 5.47
N ASP A 55 7.57 -7.12 5.36
CA ASP A 55 7.80 -5.95 6.21
C ASP A 55 8.22 -4.76 5.36
N GLY A 56 7.86 -3.55 5.80
CA GLY A 56 8.39 -2.35 5.18
C GLY A 56 7.80 -1.05 5.69
N ASP A 57 8.68 -0.09 5.94
CA ASP A 57 8.33 1.16 6.60
C ASP A 57 7.54 2.10 5.69
N GLN A 58 7.91 2.20 4.42
CA GLN A 58 7.31 3.17 3.50
C GLN A 58 7.09 2.63 2.11
N VAL A 59 5.83 2.64 1.71
CA VAL A 59 5.38 2.02 0.47
C VAL A 59 4.61 3.07 -0.33
N LYS A 60 5.09 3.37 -1.55
CA LYS A 60 4.48 4.37 -2.44
C LYS A 60 4.20 3.79 -3.81
N PHE A 61 2.97 3.99 -4.26
CA PHE A 61 2.45 3.42 -5.48
C PHE A 61 1.72 4.49 -6.26
N ALA A 62 1.57 4.21 -7.54
CA ALA A 62 0.83 5.02 -8.48
C ALA A 62 -0.22 4.13 -9.13
N ASP A 63 -1.10 4.76 -9.90
CA ASP A 63 -2.39 4.24 -10.32
C ASP A 63 -2.44 2.76 -10.73
N GLY A 64 -3.52 2.07 -10.37
CA GLY A 64 -3.78 0.66 -10.71
C GLY A 64 -2.87 -0.39 -10.04
N ASP A 65 -2.15 -0.04 -8.97
CA ASP A 65 -1.28 -0.94 -8.22
C ASP A 65 -2.02 -1.82 -7.21
N HIS A 66 -1.52 -3.05 -7.01
CA HIS A 66 -2.03 -3.94 -5.95
C HIS A 66 -0.94 -4.27 -4.94
N VAL A 67 -1.20 -3.90 -3.70
CA VAL A 67 -0.25 -3.95 -2.59
C VAL A 67 -0.76 -4.87 -1.50
N LYS A 68 0.11 -5.75 -1.02
CA LYS A 68 -0.12 -6.51 0.20
C LYS A 68 1.10 -6.40 1.11
N SER A 69 0.91 -5.82 2.29
CA SER A 69 1.91 -5.82 3.35
C SER A 69 1.26 -6.29 4.66
N PRO A 70 1.76 -7.34 5.32
CA PRO A 70 1.27 -7.69 6.64
C PRO A 70 1.75 -6.68 7.70
N TYR A 71 2.94 -6.11 7.54
CA TYR A 71 3.49 -5.09 8.43
C TYR A 71 3.95 -3.89 7.60
N GLY A 72 3.63 -2.67 8.05
CA GLY A 72 4.24 -1.47 7.49
C GLY A 72 3.73 -0.15 8.04
N ASP A 73 4.65 0.79 8.27
CA ASP A 73 4.34 2.04 8.94
C ASP A 73 3.57 3.03 8.06
N HIS A 74 3.85 3.11 6.77
CA HIS A 74 3.24 4.10 5.89
C HIS A 74 3.02 3.59 4.46
N SER A 75 1.75 3.52 4.04
CA SER A 75 1.34 3.18 2.68
C SER A 75 0.67 4.38 2.02
N GLN A 76 1.10 4.73 0.81
CA GLN A 76 0.46 5.75 -0.03
C GLN A 76 0.21 5.18 -1.41
N SER A 77 -1.06 5.17 -1.83
CA SER A 77 -1.52 4.69 -3.13
C SER A 77 -2.07 5.83 -4.00
N GLY A 78 -1.97 5.66 -5.31
CA GLY A 78 -2.58 6.49 -6.35
C GLY A 78 -4.02 6.07 -6.63
N ASP A 79 -4.58 6.47 -7.75
CA ASP A 79 -5.99 6.22 -8.08
C ASP A 79 -6.22 4.80 -8.63
N GLY A 80 -7.31 4.15 -8.21
CA GLY A 80 -7.68 2.79 -8.64
C GLY A 80 -6.83 1.68 -8.02
N ASP A 81 -6.11 1.96 -6.95
CA ASP A 81 -5.21 1.03 -6.29
C ASP A 81 -5.95 0.10 -5.31
N HIS A 82 -5.33 -1.04 -5.01
CA HIS A 82 -5.81 -1.93 -3.95
C HIS A 82 -4.71 -2.13 -2.90
N VAL A 83 -4.95 -1.60 -1.71
CA VAL A 83 -4.04 -1.74 -0.57
C VAL A 83 -4.65 -2.67 0.47
N GLN A 84 -3.90 -3.71 0.83
CA GLN A 84 -4.22 -4.59 1.95
C GLN A 84 -3.09 -4.54 2.97
N SER A 85 -3.38 -4.00 4.15
CA SER A 85 -2.50 -4.05 5.32
C SER A 85 -3.13 -4.84 6.46
N ARG A 86 -2.29 -5.53 7.23
CA ARG A 86 -2.75 -6.19 8.46
C ARG A 86 -2.42 -5.34 9.68
N ASP A 87 -1.17 -4.96 9.84
CA ASP A 87 -0.69 -4.05 10.86
C ASP A 87 0.01 -2.89 10.17
N GLY A 88 -0.54 -1.68 10.29
CA GLY A 88 0.17 -0.52 9.76
C GLY A 88 -0.16 0.82 10.39
N GLY A 89 0.83 1.71 10.41
CA GLY A 89 0.69 3.02 11.01
C GLY A 89 -0.31 3.89 10.23
N HIS A 90 -0.01 4.17 8.97
CA HIS A 90 -0.76 5.13 8.15
C HIS A 90 -1.03 4.61 6.74
N ILE A 91 -2.30 4.57 6.34
CA ILE A 91 -2.69 4.32 4.95
C ILE A 91 -3.32 5.57 4.36
N GLN A 92 -2.85 5.95 3.18
CA GLN A 92 -3.45 6.99 2.36
C GLN A 92 -3.75 6.45 0.97
N SER A 93 -5.01 6.58 0.55
CA SER A 93 -5.52 6.08 -0.73
C SER A 93 -6.19 7.17 -1.56
N GLY A 94 -6.02 7.06 -2.88
CA GLY A 94 -6.58 7.93 -3.91
C GLY A 94 -8.00 7.55 -4.33
N ASP A 95 -8.48 8.20 -5.37
CA ASP A 95 -9.86 8.08 -5.84
C ASP A 95 -10.09 6.71 -6.50
N GLY A 96 -11.20 6.05 -6.19
CA GLY A 96 -11.53 4.73 -6.73
C GLY A 96 -10.74 3.56 -6.13
N ASP A 97 -10.00 3.76 -5.03
CA ASP A 97 -9.21 2.70 -4.42
C ASP A 97 -10.03 1.66 -3.65
N HIS A 98 -9.35 0.58 -3.26
CA HIS A 98 -9.78 -0.35 -2.23
C HIS A 98 -8.75 -0.44 -1.11
N ALA A 99 -9.08 0.09 0.06
CA ALA A 99 -8.22 0.01 1.24
C ALA A 99 -8.80 -0.98 2.27
N GLN A 100 -7.97 -1.92 2.73
CA GLN A 100 -8.28 -2.82 3.84
C GLN A 100 -7.15 -2.80 4.86
N SER A 101 -7.50 -2.43 6.10
CA SER A 101 -6.61 -2.42 7.26
C SER A 101 -7.24 -3.26 8.37
N ALA A 102 -6.46 -4.13 9.03
CA ALA A 102 -6.96 -4.81 10.23
C ALA A 102 -6.66 -3.95 11.47
N GLU A 103 -5.41 -3.58 11.67
CA GLU A 103 -4.92 -2.83 12.83
C GLU A 103 -4.08 -1.64 12.35
N GLY A 104 -4.24 -0.48 13.01
CA GLY A 104 -3.46 0.69 12.65
C GLY A 104 -3.80 2.01 13.32
N ASP A 105 -3.00 3.02 13.00
CA ASP A 105 -3.10 4.33 13.62
C ASP A 105 -4.08 5.21 12.83
N ARG A 106 -3.94 5.28 11.50
CA ARG A 106 -4.72 6.19 10.64
C ARG A 106 -4.96 5.66 9.23
N ASP A 107 -6.22 5.66 8.81
CA ASP A 107 -6.62 5.47 7.41
C ASP A 107 -7.21 6.78 6.84
N LYS A 108 -6.73 7.21 5.68
CA LYS A 108 -7.24 8.36 4.93
C LYS A 108 -7.54 7.98 3.49
N SER A 109 -8.71 8.37 3.00
CA SER A 109 -9.12 8.17 1.62
C SER A 109 -9.72 9.43 0.99
N ALA A 110 -9.30 9.73 -0.24
CA ALA A 110 -9.99 10.64 -1.16
C ALA A 110 -10.90 9.80 -2.08
N ASP A 111 -12.18 10.17 -2.22
CA ASP A 111 -13.18 9.50 -3.08
C ASP A 111 -13.03 7.99 -3.36
N VAL A 112 -12.82 7.22 -2.29
CA VAL A 112 -12.59 5.77 -2.38
C VAL A 112 -13.87 4.99 -2.59
N ASP A 113 -13.81 3.94 -3.41
CA ASP A 113 -14.92 3.00 -3.61
C ASP A 113 -15.22 2.22 -2.32
N HIS A 114 -14.19 1.70 -1.64
CA HIS A 114 -14.31 0.86 -0.44
C HIS A 114 -13.15 1.01 0.56
N VAL A 115 -13.48 1.35 1.81
CA VAL A 115 -12.56 1.27 2.95
C VAL A 115 -13.11 0.27 3.96
N LYS A 116 -12.26 -0.64 4.45
CA LYS A 116 -12.57 -1.50 5.60
C LYS A 116 -11.46 -1.45 6.63
N SER A 117 -11.83 -1.11 7.86
CA SER A 117 -10.92 -1.02 8.99
C SER A 117 -11.50 -1.79 10.17
N ALA A 118 -10.71 -2.62 10.88
CA ALA A 118 -11.22 -3.38 12.02
C ALA A 118 -10.85 -2.75 13.36
N ASP A 119 -9.62 -2.28 13.55
CA ASP A 119 -9.06 -1.71 14.78
C ASP A 119 -8.15 -0.52 14.42
N VAL A 120 -8.74 0.61 14.00
CA VAL A 120 -7.98 1.79 13.55
C VAL A 120 -8.36 3.03 14.33
N GLU A 121 -7.40 3.70 14.95
CA GLU A 121 -7.68 4.86 15.82
C GLU A 121 -8.40 5.98 15.06
N HIS A 122 -7.98 6.28 13.83
CA HIS A 122 -8.58 7.34 13.02
C HIS A 122 -8.89 6.89 11.59
N VAL A 123 -10.15 6.96 11.19
CA VAL A 123 -10.58 6.73 9.80
C VAL A 123 -11.19 8.00 9.23
N LYS A 124 -10.67 8.49 8.11
CA LYS A 124 -11.20 9.65 7.39
C LYS A 124 -11.46 9.29 5.93
N SER A 125 -12.70 9.45 5.47
CA SER A 125 -13.06 9.33 4.06
C SER A 125 -13.80 10.57 3.58
N ALA A 126 -13.42 11.08 2.41
CA ALA A 126 -14.03 12.24 1.79
C ALA A 126 -15.13 11.91 0.76
N GLY A 127 -15.32 10.63 0.41
CA GLY A 127 -16.19 10.23 -0.69
C GLY A 127 -17.31 9.26 -0.40
N GLY A 128 -18.19 9.12 -1.39
CA GLY A 128 -19.47 8.38 -1.32
C GLY A 128 -19.37 6.85 -1.42
N GLY A 129 -18.17 6.27 -1.37
CA GLY A 129 -18.00 4.82 -1.37
C GLY A 129 -18.40 4.14 -0.05
N ARG A 130 -18.34 2.81 -0.03
CA ARG A 130 -18.72 2.03 1.16
C ARG A 130 -17.56 1.99 2.16
N ASN A 131 -17.69 2.74 3.25
CA ASN A 131 -16.79 2.66 4.38
C ASN A 131 -17.35 1.77 5.50
N ARG A 132 -16.54 0.87 6.04
CA ARG A 132 -16.87 0.05 7.21
C ARG A 132 -15.72 0.07 8.20
N SER A 133 -15.99 0.54 9.42
CA SER A 133 -15.09 0.43 10.56
C SER A 133 -15.77 -0.44 11.63
N ALA A 134 -15.06 -1.44 12.18
CA ALA A 134 -15.58 -2.30 13.24
C ALA A 134 -15.32 -1.70 14.63
N ASP A 135 -14.08 -1.31 14.90
CA ASP A 135 -13.60 -0.68 16.12
C ASP A 135 -12.60 0.44 15.75
N GLY A 136 -12.88 1.67 16.20
CA GLY A 136 -12.05 2.82 15.90
C GLY A 136 -12.46 4.04 16.71
N ASP A 137 -11.47 4.76 17.25
CA ASP A 137 -11.70 5.85 18.19
C ASP A 137 -12.32 7.09 17.53
N GLN A 138 -11.95 7.37 16.28
CA GLN A 138 -12.42 8.54 15.53
C GLN A 138 -12.68 8.24 14.05
N VAL A 139 -13.94 7.99 13.74
CA VAL A 139 -14.42 7.75 12.37
C VAL A 139 -15.13 9.01 11.83
N LYS A 140 -14.65 9.54 10.71
CA LYS A 140 -15.22 10.71 10.03
C LYS A 140 -15.44 10.42 8.55
N PHE A 141 -16.69 10.46 8.13
CA PHE A 141 -17.07 10.43 6.72
C PHE A 141 -17.59 11.81 6.34
N ALA A 142 -17.01 12.41 5.32
CA ALA A 142 -17.63 13.55 4.66
C ALA A 142 -18.60 12.98 3.62
N ASP A 143 -19.89 13.24 3.80
CA ASP A 143 -20.86 13.05 2.72
C ASP A 143 -20.62 14.17 1.69
N GLY A 144 -20.52 13.79 0.43
CA GLY A 144 -20.55 14.72 -0.72
C GLY A 144 -21.94 15.32 -0.94
#